data_AF-A0A9E3W801-F1
#
_entry.id   AF-A0A9E3W801-F1
#
_cell.length_a   1.000
_cell.length_b   1.000
_cell.length_c   1.000
_cell.angle_alpha   90.00
_cell.angle_beta   90.00
_cell.angle_gamma   90.00
#
_symmetry.space_group_name_H-M   'P 1'
#
loop_
_entity.id
_entity.type
_entity.pdbx_description
1 polymer ?
#
loop_
_entity_poly.entity_id
_entity_poly.type
_entity_poly.pdbx_seq_one_letter_code
_entity_poly.pdbx_strand_id
1 'polypeptide(L)'
;ESNALQTLVDLPQTFLSACGIAAPGDMTGVDQLPAWTGQAESAREHVLVEHHHQPTTIHVRSYVDARYKLTLYCLRPYGELFDLEADPGEIHNLWDDPAAADLKAELVYKLLLAELAREEPLTDETRQWANKAEAMYTKTFTNGSWMITVDPARDVYALHDVSQYSTRKQVNLWDDPACRRARDQLILALQFARMAAEPMWMPRVAGA
;
A
#
# COMPACT_ATOMS: atom_id res chain seq x y z
N GLU A 1 -12.54 20.39 21.21
CA GLU A 1 -11.44 20.29 20.24
C GLU A 1 -10.91 18.86 20.30
N SER A 2 -10.50 18.28 19.17
CA SER A 2 -9.93 16.93 19.10
C SER A 2 -8.45 17.03 18.76
N ASN A 3 -7.62 16.26 19.46
CA ASN A 3 -6.18 16.12 19.19
C ASN A 3 -5.89 14.95 18.24
N ALA A 4 -6.92 14.29 17.69
CA ALA A 4 -6.75 13.18 16.78
C ALA A 4 -6.06 13.65 15.48
N LEU A 5 -5.08 12.87 15.04
CA LEU A 5 -4.46 13.05 13.74
C LEU A 5 -5.49 12.87 12.62
N GLN A 6 -5.47 13.78 11.65
CA GLN A 6 -6.47 13.88 10.59
C GLN A 6 -5.80 14.27 9.27
N THR A 7 -6.39 13.84 8.16
CA THR A 7 -5.98 14.22 6.81
C THR A 7 -7.16 14.71 5.99
N LEU A 8 -6.90 15.42 4.90
CA LEU A 8 -7.96 15.93 4.02
C LEU A 8 -8.79 14.82 3.36
N VAL A 9 -8.22 13.62 3.19
CA VAL A 9 -8.93 12.48 2.59
C VAL A 9 -9.91 11.80 3.55
N ASP A 10 -9.88 12.14 4.83
CA ASP A 10 -10.84 11.64 5.84
C ASP A 10 -12.21 12.31 5.72
N LEU A 11 -12.23 13.54 5.23
CA LEU A 11 -13.43 14.38 5.20
C LEU A 11 -14.59 13.71 4.44
N PRO A 12 -14.42 13.16 3.22
CA PRO A 12 -15.53 12.57 2.50
C PRO A 12 -16.13 11.35 3.21
N GLN A 13 -15.29 10.46 3.78
CA GLN A 13 -15.78 9.28 4.50
C GLN A 13 -16.51 9.68 5.79
N THR A 14 -15.95 10.65 6.51
CA THR A 14 -16.55 11.18 7.73
C THR A 14 -17.90 11.87 7.48
N PHE A 15 -18.02 12.63 6.38
CA PHE A 15 -19.28 13.27 6.00
C PHE A 15 -20.33 12.25 5.56
N LEU A 16 -19.94 11.18 4.86
CA LEU A 16 -20.87 10.09 4.52
C LEU A 16 -21.39 9.43 5.80
N SER A 17 -20.51 9.11 6.74
CA SER A 17 -20.87 8.55 8.06
C SER A 17 -21.84 9.48 8.82
N ALA A 18 -21.54 10.78 8.88
CA ALA A 18 -22.39 11.77 9.54
C ALA A 18 -23.80 11.88 8.91
N CYS A 19 -23.92 11.63 7.61
CA CYS A 19 -25.18 11.59 6.89
C CYS A 19 -25.90 10.23 6.96
N GLY A 20 -25.33 9.22 7.62
CA GLY A 20 -25.87 7.85 7.63
C GLY A 20 -25.78 7.15 6.27
N ILE A 21 -24.88 7.59 5.39
CA ILE A 21 -24.65 7.01 4.07
C ILE A 21 -23.44 6.07 4.16
N ALA A 22 -23.59 4.84 3.67
CA ALA A 22 -22.49 3.89 3.62
C ALA A 22 -21.37 4.41 2.69
N ALA A 23 -20.14 4.40 3.18
CA ALA A 23 -18.97 4.71 2.36
C ALA A 23 -18.82 3.68 1.22
N PRO A 24 -18.41 4.11 0.01
CA PRO A 24 -17.94 3.18 -1.02
C PRO A 24 -16.79 2.31 -0.49
N GLY A 25 -16.65 1.09 -1.01
CA GLY A 25 -15.65 0.12 -0.50
C GLY A 25 -14.19 0.55 -0.65
N ASP A 26 -13.88 1.44 -1.59
CA ASP A 26 -12.51 1.83 -1.94
C ASP A 26 -12.20 3.27 -1.52
N MET A 27 -12.17 3.53 -0.21
CA MET A 27 -11.77 4.83 0.34
C MET A 27 -10.41 4.75 1.03
N THR A 28 -9.57 5.77 0.83
CA THR A 28 -8.25 5.88 1.47
C THR A 28 -8.30 6.61 2.81
N GLY A 29 -9.33 7.43 3.03
CA GLY A 29 -9.55 8.07 4.33
C GLY A 29 -10.10 7.11 5.38
N VAL A 30 -10.21 7.58 6.61
CA VAL A 30 -10.91 6.89 7.70
C VAL A 30 -12.05 7.75 8.21
N ASP A 31 -13.06 7.11 8.81
CA ASP A 31 -14.14 7.83 9.46
C ASP A 31 -13.67 8.45 10.79
N GLN A 32 -13.63 9.78 10.84
CA GLN A 32 -13.24 10.56 12.01
C GLN A 32 -14.42 10.93 12.92
N LEU A 33 -15.67 10.59 12.53
CA LEU A 33 -16.85 10.97 13.27
C LEU A 33 -16.83 10.51 14.74
N PRO A 34 -16.36 9.28 15.07
CA PRO A 34 -16.21 8.87 16.46
C PRO A 34 -15.22 9.76 17.24
N ALA A 35 -14.13 10.18 16.61
CA ALA A 35 -13.15 11.08 17.23
C ALA A 35 -13.69 12.51 17.41
N TRP A 36 -14.46 13.01 16.44
CA TRP A 36 -15.06 14.35 16.49
C TRP A 36 -16.16 14.47 17.54
N THR A 37 -16.85 13.37 17.83
CA THR A 37 -17.95 13.32 18.80
C THR A 37 -17.52 12.82 20.19
N GLY A 38 -16.23 12.55 20.38
CA GLY A 38 -15.67 12.09 21.67
C GLY A 38 -15.98 10.63 22.01
N GLN A 39 -16.38 9.83 21.02
CA GLN A 39 -16.66 8.39 21.16
C GLN A 39 -15.40 7.54 21.01
N ALA A 40 -14.35 8.09 20.41
CA ALA A 40 -13.00 7.50 20.31
C ALA A 40 -11.94 8.59 20.52
N GLU A 41 -10.75 8.21 21.01
CA GLU A 41 -9.63 9.14 21.18
C GLU A 41 -8.95 9.49 19.85
N SER A 42 -8.84 8.52 18.94
CA SER A 42 -8.27 8.68 17.61
C SER A 42 -8.88 7.70 16.61
N ALA A 43 -8.82 8.04 15.32
CA ALA A 43 -9.20 7.13 14.23
C ALA A 43 -7.98 6.50 13.52
N ARG A 44 -6.77 6.97 13.84
CA ARG A 44 -5.49 6.58 13.23
C ARG A 44 -4.33 6.87 14.17
N GLU A 45 -3.24 6.13 14.00
CA GLU A 45 -2.01 6.30 14.80
C GLU A 45 -0.99 7.24 14.16
N HIS A 46 -1.04 7.38 12.83
CA HIS A 46 -0.08 8.18 12.07
C HIS A 46 -0.72 8.79 10.83
N VAL A 47 -0.04 9.78 10.25
CA VAL A 47 -0.36 10.35 8.94
C VAL A 47 0.86 10.31 8.02
N LEU A 48 0.58 10.12 6.73
CA LEU A 48 1.53 10.18 5.66
C LEU A 48 1.25 11.45 4.86
N VAL A 49 2.32 12.20 4.58
CA VAL A 49 2.26 13.42 3.78
C VAL A 49 3.18 13.27 2.59
N GLU A 50 2.65 13.50 1.39
CA GLU A 50 3.36 13.40 0.14
C GLU A 50 3.42 14.77 -0.54
N HIS A 51 4.62 15.15 -0.97
CA HIS A 51 4.82 16.35 -1.79
C HIS A 51 5.66 16.03 -3.01
N HIS A 52 5.04 16.12 -4.19
CA HIS A 52 5.66 15.94 -5.50
C HIS A 52 5.52 17.24 -6.30
N HIS A 53 6.63 17.93 -6.57
CA HIS A 53 6.61 19.12 -7.43
C HIS A 53 7.25 18.82 -8.80
N GLN A 54 6.51 19.00 -9.89
CA GLN A 54 7.03 18.86 -11.26
C GLN A 54 7.97 20.04 -11.63
N PRO A 55 8.87 19.92 -12.62
CA PRO A 55 9.52 18.74 -13.20
C PRO A 55 10.99 18.57 -12.75
N THR A 56 11.52 19.47 -11.90
CA THR A 56 12.95 19.56 -11.54
C THR A 56 13.24 19.50 -10.04
N THR A 57 12.26 19.20 -9.17
CA THR A 57 12.42 19.44 -7.73
C THR A 57 11.75 18.43 -6.80
N ILE A 58 12.37 18.32 -5.62
CA ILE A 58 11.94 17.77 -4.32
C ILE A 58 10.69 16.87 -4.34
N HIS A 59 10.93 15.56 -4.33
CA HIS A 59 9.98 14.51 -3.99
C HIS A 59 10.19 14.14 -2.53
N VAL A 60 9.15 14.33 -1.71
CA VAL A 60 9.19 14.15 -0.26
C VAL A 60 8.13 13.17 0.22
N ARG A 61 8.50 12.41 1.25
CA ARG A 61 7.60 11.62 2.09
C ARG A 61 7.80 12.01 3.53
N SER A 62 6.71 12.32 4.23
CA SER A 62 6.74 12.52 5.67
C SER A 62 5.83 11.53 6.38
N TYR A 63 6.33 10.99 7.49
CA TYR A 63 5.59 10.24 8.49
C TYR A 63 5.42 11.11 9.72
N VAL A 64 4.19 11.22 10.23
CA VAL A 64 3.90 11.95 11.46
C VAL A 64 3.05 11.08 12.37
N ASP A 65 3.52 10.80 13.58
CA ASP A 65 2.73 10.16 14.63
C ASP A 65 2.42 11.14 15.76
N ALA A 66 1.97 10.64 16.91
CA ALA A 66 1.60 11.46 18.06
C ALA A 66 2.75 12.33 18.60
N ARG A 67 4.02 11.97 18.33
CA ARG A 67 5.19 12.65 18.90
C ARG A 67 6.25 13.01 17.86
N TYR A 68 6.45 12.23 16.81
CA TYR A 68 7.57 12.42 15.91
C TYR A 68 7.11 12.76 14.49
N LYS A 69 7.94 13.55 13.82
CA LYS A 69 7.85 13.81 12.38
C LYS A 69 9.15 13.41 11.72
N LEU A 70 9.07 12.54 10.73
CA LEU A 70 10.18 12.13 9.87
C LEU A 70 9.88 12.58 8.45
N THR A 71 10.85 13.21 7.78
CA THR A 71 10.76 13.60 6.37
C THR A 71 11.95 13.06 5.57
N LEU A 72 11.67 12.31 4.50
CA LEU A 72 12.66 11.78 3.58
C LEU A 72 12.56 12.45 2.21
N TYR A 73 13.72 12.76 1.64
CA TYR A 73 13.85 13.33 0.30
C TYR A 73 14.35 12.27 -0.67
N CYS A 74 13.59 12.05 -1.75
CA CYS A 74 13.94 11.05 -2.76
C CYS A 74 15.32 11.32 -3.37
N LEU A 75 16.17 10.28 -3.39
CA LEU A 75 17.54 10.33 -3.92
C LEU A 75 18.41 11.41 -3.27
N ARG A 76 18.20 11.69 -1.97
CA ARG A 76 19.05 12.59 -1.19
C ARG A 76 19.52 11.89 0.09
N PRO A 77 20.73 12.21 0.57
CA PRO A 77 21.28 11.62 1.79
C PRO A 77 20.80 12.32 3.07
N TYR A 78 20.21 13.51 2.94
CA TYR A 78 19.69 14.29 4.06
C TYR A 78 18.18 14.06 4.25
N GLY A 79 17.71 14.38 5.45
CA GLY A 79 16.30 14.29 5.85
C GLY A 79 16.01 15.20 7.03
N GLU A 80 14.80 15.09 7.56
CA GLU A 80 14.39 15.81 8.75
C GLU A 80 13.78 14.84 9.76
N LEU A 81 14.12 15.03 11.03
CA LEU A 81 13.55 14.30 12.15
C LEU A 81 13.30 15.28 13.29
N PHE A 82 12.06 15.38 13.75
CA PHE A 82 11.65 16.26 14.84
C PHE A 82 10.89 15.49 15.93
N ASP A 83 11.17 15.83 17.19
CA ASP A 83 10.35 15.47 18.34
C ASP A 83 9.36 16.62 18.59
N LEU A 84 8.11 16.45 18.19
CA LEU A 84 7.05 17.46 18.26
C LEU A 84 6.61 17.76 19.69
N GLU A 85 6.93 16.90 20.67
CA GLU A 85 6.65 17.15 22.08
C GLU A 85 7.72 18.08 22.68
N ALA A 86 9.00 17.79 22.41
CA ALA A 86 10.12 18.59 22.90
C ALA A 86 10.35 19.87 22.06
N ASP A 87 10.03 19.82 20.77
CA ASP A 87 10.21 20.89 19.79
C ASP A 87 8.96 21.05 18.89
N PRO A 88 7.85 21.60 19.44
CA PRO A 88 6.62 21.83 18.67
C PRO A 88 6.79 22.81 17.49
N GLY A 89 7.89 23.58 17.48
CA GLY A 89 8.21 24.53 16.43
C GLY A 89 9.00 23.93 15.26
N GLU A 90 9.40 22.66 15.36
CA GLU A 90 10.22 21.97 14.36
C GLU A 90 11.52 22.74 14.02
N ILE A 91 12.17 23.30 15.04
CA ILE A 91 13.38 24.13 14.91
C ILE A 91 14.65 23.26 14.93
N HIS A 92 14.63 22.17 15.69
CA HIS A 92 15.77 21.31 16.01
C HIS A 92 15.71 19.99 15.25
N ASN A 93 16.29 19.95 14.06
CA ASN A 93 16.38 18.74 13.25
C ASN A 93 17.39 17.74 13.84
N LEU A 94 16.90 16.57 14.26
CA LEU A 94 17.66 15.47 14.85
C LEU A 94 18.23 14.48 13.82
N TRP A 95 18.05 14.71 12.52
CA TRP A 95 18.42 13.76 11.45
C TRP A 95 19.89 13.30 11.53
N ASP A 96 20.80 14.23 11.78
CA ASP A 96 22.24 14.01 11.88
C ASP A 96 22.74 13.84 13.31
N ASP A 97 21.85 13.86 14.31
CA ASP A 97 22.21 13.64 15.71
C ASP A 97 22.55 12.16 15.94
N PRO A 98 23.79 11.82 16.34
CA PRO A 98 24.17 10.43 16.64
C PRO A 98 23.32 9.80 17.76
N ALA A 99 22.82 10.60 18.71
CA ALA A 99 21.97 10.11 19.79
C ALA A 99 20.57 9.69 19.29
N ALA A 100 20.13 10.20 18.14
CA ALA A 100 18.84 9.88 17.52
C ALA A 100 18.94 8.75 16.47
N ALA A 101 20.08 8.06 16.36
CA ALA A 101 20.29 7.05 15.32
C ALA A 101 19.29 5.89 15.36
N ASP A 102 19.02 5.35 16.56
CA ASP A 102 18.05 4.26 16.74
C ASP A 102 16.62 4.73 16.47
N LEU A 103 16.26 5.93 16.95
CA LEU A 103 14.97 6.56 16.68
C LEU A 103 14.75 6.78 15.18
N LYS A 104 15.76 7.27 14.47
CA LYS A 104 15.72 7.43 13.01
C LYS A 104 15.47 6.09 12.32
N ALA A 105 16.17 5.03 12.72
CA ALA A 105 15.97 3.70 12.15
C ALA A 105 14.55 3.17 12.39
N GLU A 106 14.02 3.36 13.61
CA GLU A 106 12.65 2.99 13.97
C GLU A 106 11.62 3.73 13.10
N LEU A 107 11.74 5.05 12.98
CA LEU A 107 10.77 5.86 12.23
C LEU A 107 10.86 5.60 10.71
N VAL A 108 12.05 5.35 10.18
CA VAL A 108 12.20 4.92 8.77
C VAL A 108 11.51 3.57 8.55
N TYR A 109 11.65 2.64 9.50
CA TYR A 109 10.96 1.36 9.45
C TYR A 109 9.44 1.52 9.53
N LYS A 110 8.93 2.37 10.43
CA LYS A 110 7.50 2.70 10.53
C LYS A 110 6.96 3.34 9.25
N LEU A 111 7.68 4.30 8.67
CA LEU A 111 7.32 4.90 7.38
C LEU A 111 7.25 3.83 6.27
N LEU A 112 8.22 2.91 6.22
CA LEU A 112 8.20 1.81 5.24
C LEU A 112 6.98 0.91 5.44
N LEU A 113 6.68 0.51 6.68
CA LEU A 113 5.49 -0.29 6.98
C LEU A 113 4.19 0.44 6.61
N ALA A 114 4.11 1.74 6.87
CA ALA A 114 2.97 2.58 6.51
C ALA A 114 2.77 2.67 4.99
N GLU A 115 3.85 2.86 4.22
CA GLU A 115 3.81 2.84 2.76
C GLU A 115 3.38 1.47 2.21
N LEU A 116 3.87 0.37 2.79
CA LEU A 116 3.47 -0.98 2.40
C LEU A 116 1.99 -1.26 2.74
N ALA A 117 1.49 -0.77 3.87
CA ALA A 117 0.08 -0.91 4.26
C ALA A 117 -0.85 -0.14 3.32
N ARG A 118 -0.39 0.99 2.78
CA ARG A 118 -1.13 1.82 1.82
C ARG A 118 -1.34 1.15 0.46
N GLU A 119 -0.45 0.22 0.07
CA GLU A 119 -0.58 -0.53 -1.18
C GLU A 119 -1.68 -1.60 -1.12
N GLU A 120 -2.07 -2.04 0.08
CA GLU A 120 -3.02 -3.13 0.30
C GLU A 120 -3.94 -2.79 1.48
N PRO A 121 -5.11 -2.15 1.22
CA PRO A 121 -6.02 -1.76 2.30
C PRO A 121 -6.48 -3.01 3.05
N LEU A 122 -6.12 -3.06 4.34
CA LEU A 122 -6.59 -4.11 5.24
C LEU A 122 -8.08 -3.89 5.50
N THR A 123 -8.92 -4.78 4.96
CA THR A 123 -10.35 -4.82 5.29
C THR A 123 -10.53 -5.38 6.71
N ASP A 124 -11.70 -5.15 7.31
CA ASP A 124 -12.01 -5.74 8.62
C ASP A 124 -11.97 -7.27 8.62
N GLU A 125 -12.14 -7.91 7.45
CA GLU A 125 -11.93 -9.34 7.26
C GLU A 125 -10.45 -9.72 7.30
N THR A 126 -9.57 -8.95 6.65
CA THR A 126 -8.13 -9.28 6.56
C THR A 126 -7.33 -8.88 7.81
N ARG A 127 -7.86 -7.97 8.66
CA ARG A 127 -7.28 -7.61 9.98
C ARG A 127 -7.32 -8.72 11.03
N GLN A 128 -8.17 -9.74 10.86
CA GLN A 128 -8.41 -10.80 11.86
C GLN A 128 -7.35 -11.91 11.82
N TRP A 129 -6.47 -11.91 10.83
CA TRP A 129 -5.43 -12.92 10.67
C TRP A 129 -4.16 -12.49 11.41
N ALA A 130 -3.79 -13.24 12.45
CA ALA A 130 -2.71 -12.92 13.40
C ALA A 130 -1.32 -12.73 12.75
N ASN A 131 -1.12 -13.31 11.58
CA ASN A 131 -0.13 -12.91 10.60
C ASN A 131 -0.95 -12.67 9.33
N LYS A 132 -0.78 -11.56 8.59
CA LYS A 132 -1.35 -11.42 7.23
C LYS A 132 -1.28 -12.80 6.54
N ALA A 133 -2.43 -13.40 6.22
CA ALA A 133 -2.49 -14.75 5.65
C ALA A 133 -1.51 -14.83 4.46
N GLU A 134 -0.96 -16.02 4.16
CA GLU A 134 -0.26 -16.27 2.89
C GLU A 134 -1.04 -15.56 1.79
N ALA A 135 -0.45 -14.50 1.23
CA ALA A 135 -1.14 -13.67 0.27
C ALA A 135 -1.64 -14.60 -0.84
N MET A 136 -2.96 -14.80 -0.89
CA MET A 136 -3.58 -15.77 -1.78
C MET A 136 -3.61 -15.15 -3.18
N TYR A 137 -2.45 -15.10 -3.82
CA TYR A 137 -2.28 -14.62 -5.18
C TYR A 137 -2.59 -15.75 -6.18
N THR A 138 -3.80 -16.31 -6.14
CA THR A 138 -4.27 -17.04 -7.33
C THR A 138 -4.46 -16.01 -8.44
N LYS A 139 -3.50 -15.92 -9.37
CA LYS A 139 -3.60 -15.01 -10.51
C LYS A 139 -3.85 -15.80 -11.77
N THR A 140 -4.87 -15.38 -12.51
CA THR A 140 -5.18 -15.91 -13.84
C THR A 140 -4.87 -14.85 -14.88
N PHE A 141 -4.04 -15.19 -15.86
CA PHE A 141 -3.71 -14.33 -17.00
C PHE A 141 -4.04 -15.06 -18.30
N THR A 142 -4.59 -14.33 -19.26
CA THR A 142 -4.91 -14.85 -20.59
C THR A 142 -4.33 -13.93 -21.67
N ASN A 143 -3.81 -14.52 -22.74
CA ASN A 143 -3.40 -13.79 -23.94
C ASN A 143 -4.33 -14.05 -25.15
N GLY A 144 -5.53 -14.59 -24.91
CA GLY A 144 -6.54 -14.90 -25.93
C GLY A 144 -6.48 -16.34 -26.46
N SER A 145 -5.30 -16.96 -26.52
CA SER A 145 -5.16 -18.38 -26.92
C SER A 145 -4.83 -19.28 -25.73
N TRP A 146 -4.17 -18.75 -24.70
CA TRP A 146 -3.69 -19.51 -23.56
C TRP A 146 -4.00 -18.80 -22.25
N MET A 147 -4.21 -19.60 -21.21
CA MET A 147 -4.47 -19.12 -19.87
C MET A 147 -3.56 -19.82 -18.86
N ILE A 148 -2.89 -19.02 -18.02
CA ILE A 148 -2.06 -19.47 -16.92
C ILE A 148 -2.76 -19.16 -15.59
N THR A 149 -2.73 -20.11 -14.66
CA THR A 149 -3.13 -19.90 -13.26
C THR A 149 -1.97 -20.30 -12.36
N VAL A 150 -1.60 -19.41 -11.45
CA VAL A 150 -0.53 -19.64 -10.47
C VAL A 150 -1.10 -19.39 -9.09
N ASP A 151 -1.03 -20.39 -8.21
CA ASP A 151 -1.33 -20.32 -6.78
C ASP A 151 -0.15 -20.94 -6.02
N PRO A 152 0.84 -20.11 -5.61
CA PRO A 152 2.06 -20.60 -4.98
C PRO A 152 1.82 -21.23 -3.61
N ALA A 153 0.81 -20.76 -2.87
CA ALA A 153 0.48 -21.25 -1.55
C ALA A 153 -0.03 -22.71 -1.59
N ARG A 154 -0.71 -23.07 -2.68
CA ARG A 154 -1.23 -24.43 -2.88
C ARG A 154 -0.38 -25.29 -3.82
N ASP A 155 0.79 -24.79 -4.23
CA ASP A 155 1.66 -25.40 -5.25
C ASP A 155 0.91 -25.74 -6.56
N VAL A 156 -0.08 -24.92 -6.92
CA VAL A 156 -0.89 -25.13 -8.12
C VAL A 156 -0.37 -24.24 -9.23
N TYR A 157 0.14 -24.87 -10.28
CA TYR A 157 0.47 -24.20 -11.54
C TYR A 157 -0.30 -24.87 -12.67
N ALA A 158 -1.07 -24.07 -13.40
CA ALA A 158 -1.90 -24.60 -14.47
C ALA A 158 -1.77 -23.79 -15.75
N LEU A 159 -1.68 -24.51 -16.88
CA LEU A 159 -1.73 -23.95 -18.22
C LEU A 159 -2.90 -24.59 -18.97
N HIS A 160 -3.75 -23.76 -19.57
CA HIS A 160 -4.89 -24.23 -20.36
C HIS A 160 -4.92 -23.55 -21.72
N ASP A 161 -5.36 -24.31 -22.73
CA ASP A 161 -5.72 -23.78 -24.05
C ASP A 161 -7.14 -23.20 -23.99
N VAL A 162 -7.26 -21.90 -24.26
CA VAL A 162 -8.54 -21.17 -24.19
C VAL A 162 -9.51 -21.63 -25.28
N SER A 163 -9.02 -22.16 -26.41
CA SER A 163 -9.88 -22.71 -27.46
C SER A 163 -10.62 -23.97 -27.01
N GLN A 164 -10.11 -24.66 -26.00
CA GLN A 164 -10.67 -25.90 -25.47
C GLN A 164 -11.68 -25.65 -24.35
N TYR A 165 -11.93 -24.40 -23.94
CA TYR A 165 -12.83 -24.06 -22.83
C TYR A 165 -14.28 -24.50 -23.01
N SER A 166 -14.74 -24.65 -24.27
CA SER A 166 -16.07 -25.17 -24.57
C SER A 166 -16.20 -26.68 -24.36
N THR A 167 -15.08 -27.39 -24.22
CA THR A 167 -15.07 -28.83 -23.95
C THR A 167 -15.03 -29.06 -22.43
N ARG A 168 -15.87 -29.97 -21.91
CA ARG A 168 -16.03 -30.26 -20.46
C ARG A 168 -14.76 -30.79 -19.76
N LYS A 169 -13.62 -30.85 -20.43
CA LYS A 169 -12.36 -31.37 -19.90
C LYS A 169 -11.25 -30.36 -20.11
N GLN A 170 -11.13 -29.43 -19.18
CA GLN A 170 -9.94 -28.60 -19.06
C GLN A 170 -8.79 -29.50 -18.61
N VAL A 171 -7.80 -29.69 -19.47
CA VAL A 171 -6.59 -30.45 -19.16
C VAL A 171 -5.53 -29.45 -18.73
N ASN A 172 -4.93 -29.66 -17.56
CA ASN A 172 -3.77 -28.88 -17.15
C ASN A 172 -2.55 -29.33 -17.98
N LEU A 173 -2.04 -28.43 -18.81
CA LEU A 173 -0.90 -28.63 -19.70
C LEU A 173 0.41 -28.07 -19.12
N TRP A 174 0.44 -27.76 -17.82
CA TRP A 174 1.59 -27.11 -17.18
C TRP A 174 2.89 -27.86 -17.43
N ASP A 175 2.89 -29.19 -17.29
CA ASP A 175 4.08 -30.02 -17.42
C ASP A 175 4.29 -30.62 -18.82
N ASP A 176 3.42 -30.31 -19.80
CA ASP A 176 3.54 -30.83 -21.15
C ASP A 176 4.77 -30.22 -21.86
N PRO A 177 5.76 -31.03 -22.29
CA PRO A 177 6.93 -30.55 -22.99
C PRO A 177 6.61 -29.81 -24.29
N ALA A 178 5.52 -30.16 -24.98
CA ALA A 178 5.08 -29.50 -26.20
C ALA A 178 4.61 -28.06 -25.95
N CYS A 179 4.14 -27.76 -24.74
CA CYS A 179 3.63 -26.46 -24.34
C CYS A 179 4.69 -25.53 -23.72
N ARG A 180 5.94 -25.99 -23.59
CA ARG A 180 7.04 -25.23 -22.96
C ARG A 180 7.17 -23.80 -23.49
N ARG A 181 7.16 -23.62 -24.82
CA ARG A 181 7.33 -22.30 -25.44
C ARG A 181 6.17 -21.34 -25.11
N ALA A 182 4.94 -21.84 -25.10
CA ALA A 182 3.76 -21.04 -24.76
C ALA A 182 3.77 -20.67 -23.26
N ARG A 183 4.14 -21.63 -22.41
CA ARG A 183 4.34 -21.42 -20.96
C ARG A 183 5.39 -20.34 -20.70
N ASP A 184 6.57 -20.43 -21.32
CA ASP A 184 7.65 -19.47 -21.13
C ASP A 184 7.25 -18.06 -21.59
N GLN A 185 6.55 -17.95 -22.74
CA GLN A 185 6.02 -16.67 -23.23
C GLN A 185 4.98 -16.05 -22.31
N LEU A 186 4.12 -16.85 -21.69
CA LEU A 186 3.11 -16.38 -20.75
C LEU A 186 3.72 -16.00 -19.40
N ILE A 187 4.73 -16.73 -18.93
CA ILE A 187 5.48 -16.38 -17.71
C ILE A 187 6.21 -15.05 -17.93
N LEU A 188 6.87 -14.89 -19.08
CA LEU A 188 7.48 -13.62 -19.46
C LEU A 188 6.44 -12.51 -19.60
N ALA A 189 5.31 -12.76 -20.26
CA ALA A 189 4.22 -11.78 -20.38
C ALA A 189 3.59 -11.43 -19.03
N LEU A 190 3.49 -12.40 -18.10
CA LEU A 190 3.01 -12.18 -16.73
C LEU A 190 4.02 -11.36 -15.94
N GLN A 191 5.32 -11.63 -16.09
CA GLN A 191 6.39 -10.82 -15.49
C GLN A 191 6.36 -9.39 -16.06
N PHE A 192 6.29 -9.22 -17.38
CA PHE A 192 6.19 -7.91 -18.02
C PHE A 192 4.88 -7.18 -17.71
N ALA A 193 3.74 -7.87 -17.70
CA ALA A 193 2.44 -7.29 -17.33
C ALA A 193 2.40 -6.94 -15.84
N ARG A 194 3.08 -7.71 -14.97
CA ARG A 194 3.24 -7.37 -13.55
C ARG A 194 4.20 -6.20 -13.37
N MET A 195 5.30 -6.13 -14.13
CA MET A 195 6.18 -4.96 -14.20
C MET A 195 5.50 -3.72 -14.82
N ALA A 196 4.49 -3.90 -15.67
CA ALA A 196 3.69 -2.82 -16.27
C ALA A 196 2.47 -2.43 -15.41
N ALA A 197 1.94 -3.36 -14.62
CA ALA A 197 0.92 -3.12 -13.60
C ALA A 197 1.53 -2.63 -12.27
N GLU A 198 2.84 -2.83 -12.08
CA GLU A 198 3.67 -2.04 -11.17
C GLU A 198 3.69 -0.60 -11.71
N PRO A 199 3.12 0.37 -10.98
CA PRO A 199 3.01 1.72 -11.48
C PRO A 199 4.40 2.36 -11.61
N MET A 200 4.86 2.60 -12.84
CA MET A 200 5.84 3.66 -13.11
C MET A 200 5.18 5.04 -12.95
N TRP A 201 5.65 5.77 -11.93
CA TRP A 201 5.74 7.23 -11.73
C TRP A 201 4.51 8.15 -11.96
N MET A 202 4.03 8.71 -10.83
CA MET A 202 3.23 9.94 -10.58
C MET A 202 1.68 9.90 -10.58
N PRO A 203 1.02 10.76 -9.76
CA PRO A 203 1.16 10.93 -8.30
C PRO A 203 -0.11 10.39 -7.60
N ARG A 204 0.01 9.91 -6.36
CA ARG A 204 -1.18 9.66 -5.53
C ARG A 204 -1.08 10.57 -4.32
N VAL A 205 -2.00 11.53 -4.19
CA VAL A 205 -2.30 12.07 -2.86
C VAL A 205 -2.87 10.90 -2.08
N ALA A 206 -2.10 10.37 -1.14
CA ALA A 206 -2.56 9.28 -0.31
C ALA A 206 -2.50 9.75 1.14
N GLY A 207 -3.68 9.86 1.76
CA GLY A 207 -3.73 9.89 3.21
C GLY A 207 -3.31 8.53 3.74
N ALA A 208 -2.65 8.55 4.89
CA ALA A 208 -2.51 7.35 5.70
C ALA A 208 -3.86 6.78 6.12
#